data_AF-A0A8S2TVT5-F1
#
_entry.id   AF-A0A8S2TVT5-F1
#
_cell.length_a   1.000
_cell.length_b   1.000
_cell.length_c   1.000
_cell.angle_alpha   90.00
_cell.angle_beta   90.00
_cell.angle_gamma   90.00
#
_symmetry.space_group_name_H-M   'P 1'
#
loop_
_entity.id
_entity.type
_entity.pdbx_description
1 polymer ?
#
loop_
_entity_poly.entity_id
_entity_poly.type
_entity_poly.pdbx_seq_one_letter_code
_entity_poly.pdbx_strand_id
1 'polypeptide(L)' 'IILEQVNLGRGQYWYDPIEKRGHQIQTVDLNVWHVSDNERHELSQSSYGQFYSDDVYIVRWKYKLIQIG' A
#
# COMPACT_ATOMS: atom_id res chain seq x y z
N ILE A 1 -0.13 -2.97 8.98
CA ILE A 1 -0.35 -3.92 7.87
C ILE A 1 0.85 -4.85 7.82
N ILE A 2 0.64 -6.15 7.59
CA ILE A 2 1.75 -7.12 7.45
C ILE A 2 1.75 -7.55 5.99
N LEU A 3 2.85 -7.35 5.29
CA LEU A 3 3.04 -7.82 3.92
C LEU A 3 4.41 -8.49 3.83
N GLU A 4 4.48 -9.62 3.14
CA GLU A 4 5.74 -10.36 2.97
C GLU A 4 6.45 -10.66 4.32
N GLN A 5 5.65 -10.94 5.36
CA GLN A 5 6.11 -11.15 6.75
C GLN A 5 6.76 -9.93 7.42
N VAL A 6 6.75 -8.76 6.79
CA VAL A 6 7.25 -7.50 7.36
C VAL A 6 6.10 -6.65 7.86
N ASN A 7 6.24 -6.12 9.08
CA ASN A 7 5.33 -5.13 9.61
C ASN A 7 5.66 -3.77 9.01
N LEU A 8 4.81 -3.28 8.09
CA LEU A 8 4.98 -1.96 7.50
C LEU A 8 4.42 -0.84 8.39
N GLY A 9 3.87 -1.18 9.57
CA GLY A 9 3.30 -0.21 10.48
C GLY A 9 2.12 0.57 9.86
N ARG A 10 2.06 1.86 10.21
CA ARG A 10 1.20 2.88 9.60
C ARG A 10 2.09 4.08 9.24
N GLY A 11 1.93 4.64 8.05
CA GLY A 11 2.73 5.77 7.59
C GLY A 11 4.02 5.35 6.87
N GLN A 12 4.99 6.28 6.82
CA GLN A 12 6.23 6.13 6.03
C GLN A 12 7.40 5.55 6.84
N TYR A 13 7.22 5.32 8.14
CA TYR A 13 8.28 4.87 9.03
C TYR A 13 7.77 3.83 10.03
N TRP A 14 8.61 2.84 10.28
CA TRP A 14 8.38 1.83 11.30
C TRP A 14 9.71 1.50 12.00
N TYR A 15 9.66 1.15 13.28
CA TYR A 15 10.82 0.78 14.08
C TYR A 15 10.66 -0.67 14.55
N ASP A 16 11.66 -1.50 14.29
CA ASP A 16 11.75 -2.85 14.82
C ASP A 16 12.47 -2.82 16.19
N PRO A 17 11.76 -3.08 17.30
CA PRO A 17 12.36 -3.09 18.63
C PRO A 17 13.24 -4.32 18.91
N ILE A 18 13.05 -5.42 18.16
CA ILE A 18 13.84 -6.66 18.29
C ILE A 18 15.18 -6.50 17.58
N GLU A 19 15.14 -6.04 16.33
CA GLU A 19 16.34 -5.79 15.53
C GLU A 19 17.02 -4.45 15.85
N LYS A 20 16.34 -3.58 16.61
CA LYS A 20 16.75 -2.20 16.95
C LYS A 20 17.05 -1.34 15.72
N ARG A 21 16.23 -1.47 14.67
CA ARG A 21 16.44 -0.82 13.36
C ARG A 21 15.21 -0.04 12.90
N GLY A 22 15.44 1.13 12.33
CA GLY A 22 14.42 1.91 11.64
C GLY A 22 14.22 1.43 10.20
N HIS A 23 13.00 1.48 9.72
CA HIS A 23 12.64 1.17 8.34
C HIS A 23 11.80 2.31 7.79
N GLN A 24 12.24 2.89 6.68
CA GLN A 24 11.45 3.83 5.90
C GLN A 24 10.81 3.11 4.72
N ILE A 25 9.52 3.36 4.53
CA ILE A 25 8.75 2.78 3.44
C ILE A 25 8.59 3.85 2.38
N GLN A 26 9.15 3.60 1.20
CA GLN A 26 8.97 4.46 0.04
C GLN A 26 7.95 3.83 -0.89
N THR A 27 6.89 4.56 -1.23
CA THR A 27 5.97 4.15 -2.30
C THR A 27 6.65 4.32 -3.64
N VAL A 28 6.76 3.22 -4.40
CA VAL A 28 7.36 3.20 -5.74
C VAL A 28 6.26 3.36 -6.79
N ASP A 29 5.14 2.66 -6.60
CA ASP A 29 4.01 2.70 -7.52
C ASP A 29 2.71 2.34 -6.81
N LEU A 30 1.61 2.84 -7.35
CA LEU A 30 0.26 2.56 -6.87
C LEU A 30 -0.66 2.46 -8.08
N ASN A 31 -1.31 1.31 -8.25
CA ASN A 31 -2.39 1.14 -9.19
C ASN A 31 -3.65 0.72 -8.43
N VAL A 32 -4.78 1.30 -8.82
CA VAL A 32 -6.08 0.98 -8.25
C VAL A 32 -7.03 0.62 -9.38
N TRP A 33 -7.77 -0.47 -9.21
CA TRP A 33 -8.84 -0.86 -10.10
C TRP A 33 -10.18 -0.91 -9.36
N HIS A 34 -11.23 -0.44 -10.02
CA HIS A 34 -12.61 -0.72 -9.64
C HIS A 34 -13.05 -2.03 -10.32
N VAL A 35 -13.73 -2.89 -9.57
CA VAL A 35 -14.22 -4.17 -10.05
C VAL A 35 -15.74 -4.09 -10.20
N SER A 36 -16.20 -4.25 -11.44
CA SER A 36 -17.63 -4.24 -11.79
C SER A 36 -17.88 -5.31 -12.86
N ASP A 37 -19.00 -6.03 -12.75
CA ASP A 37 -19.46 -7.01 -13.75
C ASP A 37 -18.39 -8.01 -14.21
N ASN A 38 -17.58 -8.52 -13.26
CA ASN A 38 -16.43 -9.43 -13.49
C ASN A 38 -15.27 -8.83 -14.31
N GLU A 39 -15.29 -7.54 -14.59
CA GLU A 39 -14.19 -6.80 -15.21
C GLU A 39 -13.48 -5.91 -14.18
N ARG A 40 -12.26 -5.48 -14.52
CA ARG A 40 -11.50 -4.51 -13.72
C ARG A 40 -11.19 -3.28 -14.57
N HIS A 41 -11.51 -2.11 -14.05
CA HIS A 41 -11.25 -0.83 -14.70
C HIS A 41 -10.21 -0.07 -13.90
N GLU A 42 -9.12 0.35 -14.54
CA GLU A 42 -8.10 1.15 -13.88
C GLU A 42 -8.65 2.54 -13.54
N LEU A 43 -8.49 2.96 -12.29
CA LEU A 43 -8.91 4.28 -11.85
C LEU A 43 -7.87 5.34 -12.23
N SER A 44 -8.35 6.53 -12.56
CA SER A 44 -7.49 7.70 -12.66
C SER A 44 -6.87 8.02 -11.29
N GLN A 45 -5.60 8.42 -11.28
CA GLN A 45 -4.88 8.79 -10.05
C GLN A 45 -5.58 9.89 -9.24
N SER A 46 -6.31 10.80 -9.89
CA SER A 46 -7.11 11.84 -9.23
C SER A 46 -8.25 11.28 -8.37
N SER A 47 -8.67 10.05 -8.63
CA SER A 47 -9.76 9.36 -7.93
C SER A 47 -9.24 8.38 -6.87
N TYR A 48 -7.92 8.30 -6.68
CA TYR A 48 -7.35 7.43 -5.65
C TYR A 48 -7.80 7.88 -4.27
N GLY A 49 -8.31 6.93 -3.48
CA GLY A 49 -8.86 7.19 -2.15
C GLY A 49 -10.36 7.55 -2.14
N GLN A 50 -10.97 7.75 -3.31
CA GLN A 50 -12.42 7.90 -3.43
C GLN A 50 -13.04 6.53 -3.65
N PHE A 51 -13.56 5.94 -2.58
CA PHE A 51 -14.18 4.62 -2.61
C PHE A 51 -15.66 4.73 -2.25
N TYR A 52 -16.52 4.13 -3.08
CA TYR A 52 -17.92 3.91 -2.74
C TYR A 52 -18.03 2.65 -1.86
N SER A 53 -18.89 2.69 -0.84
CA SER A 53 -19.00 1.63 0.16
C SER A 53 -19.51 0.30 -0.39
N ASP A 54 -20.27 0.36 -1.48
CA ASP A 54 -21.00 -0.78 -2.04
C ASP A 54 -20.22 -1.42 -3.21
N ASP A 55 -19.03 -0.92 -3.50
CA ASP A 55 -18.17 -1.31 -4.61
C ASP A 55 -16.93 -2.07 -4.14
N VAL A 56 -16.30 -2.81 -5.07
CA VAL A 56 -15.09 -3.59 -4.82
C VAL A 56 -13.90 -2.99 -5.56
N TYR A 57 -12.77 -2.89 -4.87
CA TYR A 57 -11.54 -2.31 -5.43
C TYR A 57 -10.34 -3.24 -5.22
N ILE A 58 -9.44 -3.27 -6.19
CA ILE A 58 -8.13 -3.91 -6.09
C ILE A 58 -7.08 -2.82 -6.00
N VAL A 59 -6.27 -2.84 -4.94
CA VAL A 59 -5.15 -1.92 -4.76
C VAL A 59 -3.85 -2.71 -4.87
N ARG A 60 -3.03 -2.39 -5.87
CA ARG A 60 -1.66 -2.90 -5.97
C ARG A 60 -0.70 -1.80 -5.53
N TRP A 61 -0.05 -2.03 -4.41
CA TRP A 61 0.97 -1.14 -3.89
C TRP A 61 2.36 -1.75 -4.06
N LYS A 62 3.21 -1.06 -4.80
CA LYS A 62 4.63 -1.38 -4.92
C LYS A 62 5.41 -0.44 -4.01
N TYR A 63 6.16 -1.00 -3.07
CA TYR A 63 6.98 -0.21 -2.14
C TYR A 63 8.41 -0.73 -2.10
N LYS A 64 9.28 0.09 -1.51
CA LYS A 64 10.66 -0.24 -1.19
C LYS A 64 10.88 0.03 0.29
N LEU A 65 11.55 -0.90 0.97
CA LEU A 65 12.06 -0.71 2.32
C LEU A 65 13.48 -0.16 2.26
N ILE A 66 13.71 0.90 3.02
CA ILE A 66 15.02 1.51 3.21
C ILE A 66 15.33 1.39 4.69
N GLN A 67 16.39 0.64 5.01
CA GLN A 67 16.85 0.53 6.40
C GLN A 67 17.50 1.85 6.82
N ILE A 68 17.05 2.38 7.95
CA ILE A 68 17.63 3.55 8.62
C ILE A 68 18.29 3.05 9.90
N GLY A 69 19.54 3.47 10.10
CA GLY A 69 20.42 3.02 11.19
C GLY A 69 19.86 3.22 12.58
#